data_AF-A0A2V9MF43-F1
#
_entry.id   AF-A0A2V9MF43-F1
#
_cell.length_a   1.000
_cell.length_b   1.000
_cell.length_c   1.000
_cell.angle_alpha   90.00
_cell.angle_beta   90.00
_cell.angle_gamma   90.00
#
_symmetry.space_group_name_H-M   'P 1'
#
loop_
_entity.id
_entity.type
_entity.pdbx_description
1 polymer ?
#
loop_
_entity_poly.entity_id
_entity_poly.type
_entity_poly.pdbx_seq_one_letter_code
_entity_poly.pdbx_strand_id
1 'polypeptide(L)'
;FEIVYTNMLNCKKTRKNVEAALDAIDSYLAERVALFNPVIEHLREVGEARSCTEIENHFERNFGIDCITTACEYLADRGLIGRASTPLKVTKRSNIEVQEVAFVYLGEGADEF
;
A
#
# COMPACT_ATOMS: atom_id res chain seq x y z
N PHE A 1 -7.75 19.95 7.14
CA PHE A 1 -8.35 18.70 7.66
C PHE A 1 -9.51 18.91 8.65
N GLU A 2 -10.03 20.14 8.79
CA GLU A 2 -11.17 20.47 9.66
C GLU A 2 -12.43 19.65 9.32
N ILE A 3 -12.65 19.37 8.03
CA ILE A 3 -13.76 18.54 7.56
C ILE A 3 -13.81 17.19 8.27
N VAL A 4 -12.65 16.56 8.51
CA VAL A 4 -12.55 15.25 9.17
C VAL A 4 -12.58 15.41 10.69
N TYR A 5 -11.74 16.28 11.26
CA TYR A 5 -11.56 16.33 12.72
C TYR A 5 -12.67 17.06 13.47
N THR A 6 -13.30 18.07 12.85
CA THR A 6 -14.24 18.96 13.55
C THR A 6 -15.64 18.88 12.94
N ASN A 7 -15.75 18.94 11.61
CA ASN A 7 -17.08 18.99 10.97
C ASN A 7 -17.81 17.66 11.10
N MET A 8 -17.12 16.52 10.97
CA MET A 8 -17.74 15.22 11.20
C MET A 8 -18.26 15.04 12.63
N LEU A 9 -17.69 15.72 13.64
CA LEU A 9 -18.24 15.69 15.00
C LEU A 9 -19.52 16.54 15.11
N ASN A 10 -19.51 17.72 14.49
CA ASN A 10 -20.55 18.74 14.69
C ASN A 10 -21.71 18.68 13.68
N CYS A 11 -21.56 17.95 12.57
CA CYS A 11 -22.60 17.80 11.56
C CYS A 11 -23.32 16.44 11.65
N LYS A 12 -24.49 16.33 11.00
CA LYS A 12 -25.19 15.05 10.83
C LYS A 12 -24.39 14.13 9.90
N LYS A 13 -24.28 12.85 10.27
CA LYS A 13 -23.51 11.82 9.55
C LYS A 13 -24.35 11.26 8.41
N THR A 14 -24.70 12.12 7.46
CA THR A 14 -25.37 11.70 6.23
C THR A 14 -24.34 11.05 5.30
N ARG A 15 -24.80 10.19 4.37
CA ARG A 15 -23.93 9.59 3.35
C ARG A 15 -23.08 10.65 2.65
N LYS A 16 -23.72 11.73 2.17
CA LYS A 16 -23.06 12.87 1.51
C LYS A 16 -21.93 13.48 2.35
N ASN A 17 -22.15 13.70 3.64
CA ASN A 17 -21.15 14.34 4.50
C ASN A 17 -19.98 13.40 4.80
N VAL A 18 -20.26 12.10 4.96
CA VAL A 18 -19.22 11.07 5.15
C VAL A 18 -18.38 10.92 3.89
N GLU A 19 -19.01 10.85 2.72
CA GLU A 19 -18.34 10.74 1.42
C GLU A 19 -17.40 11.93 1.19
N ALA A 20 -17.88 13.17 1.38
CA ALA A 20 -17.04 14.35 1.27
C ALA A 20 -15.82 14.35 2.24
N ALA A 21 -15.97 13.75 3.44
CA ALA A 21 -14.85 13.62 4.37
C ALA A 21 -13.85 12.53 3.92
N LEU A 22 -14.33 11.42 3.36
CA LEU A 22 -13.48 10.36 2.78
C LEU A 22 -12.73 10.87 1.54
N ASP A 23 -13.39 11.60 0.65
CA ASP A 23 -12.77 12.20 -0.54
C ASP A 23 -11.65 13.19 -0.15
N ALA A 24 -11.85 13.94 0.95
CA ALA A 24 -10.84 14.84 1.48
C ALA A 24 -9.63 14.09 2.05
N ILE A 25 -9.83 12.91 2.65
CA ILE A 25 -8.75 12.04 3.12
C ILE A 25 -7.98 11.48 1.91
N ASP A 26 -8.68 10.95 0.91
CA ASP A 26 -8.06 10.40 -0.29
C ASP A 26 -7.24 11.46 -1.04
N SER A 27 -7.82 12.65 -1.26
CA SER A 27 -7.14 13.77 -1.91
C SER A 27 -5.86 14.18 -1.16
N TYR A 28 -5.91 14.21 0.18
CA TYR A 28 -4.75 14.55 1.00
C TYR A 28 -3.60 13.55 0.84
N LEU A 29 -3.92 12.25 0.76
CA LEU A 29 -2.94 11.19 0.52
C LEU A 29 -2.41 11.23 -0.92
N ALA A 30 -3.28 11.45 -1.90
CA ALA A 30 -2.91 11.53 -3.31
C ALA A 30 -1.92 12.67 -3.60
N GLU A 31 -2.15 13.86 -3.02
CA GLU A 31 -1.22 14.99 -3.09
C GLU A 31 0.16 14.69 -2.48
N ARG A 32 0.22 13.71 -1.57
CA ARG A 32 1.41 13.35 -0.79
C ARG A 32 1.96 11.98 -1.19
N VAL A 33 1.65 11.52 -2.39
CA VAL A 33 2.12 10.22 -2.91
C VAL A 33 3.65 10.07 -2.81
N ALA A 34 4.39 11.17 -2.92
CA ALA A 34 5.85 11.19 -2.79
C ALA A 34 6.37 10.67 -1.43
N LEU A 35 5.55 10.70 -0.37
CA LEU A 35 5.91 10.11 0.93
C LEU A 35 6.11 8.60 0.85
N PHE A 36 5.48 7.95 -0.13
CA PHE A 36 5.58 6.50 -0.35
C PHE A 36 6.71 6.11 -1.31
N ASN A 37 7.50 7.07 -1.82
CA ASN A 37 8.63 6.81 -2.71
C ASN A 37 9.61 5.73 -2.22
N PRO A 38 9.93 5.61 -0.91
CA PRO A 38 10.80 4.53 -0.44
C PRO A 38 10.30 3.12 -0.81
N VAL A 39 8.98 2.90 -0.83
CA VAL A 39 8.39 1.61 -1.24
C VAL A 39 8.59 1.38 -2.74
N ILE A 40 8.31 2.41 -3.54
CA ILE A 40 8.45 2.35 -5.00
C ILE A 40 9.91 2.09 -5.38
N GLU A 41 10.85 2.80 -4.75
CA GLU A 41 12.27 2.65 -5.02
C GLU A 41 12.77 1.27 -4.56
N HIS A 42 12.37 0.80 -3.39
CA HIS A 42 12.72 -0.54 -2.93
C HIS A 42 12.28 -1.63 -3.92
N LEU A 43 11.03 -1.58 -4.40
CA LEU A 43 10.52 -2.55 -5.37
C LEU A 43 11.18 -2.41 -6.74
N ARG A 44 11.55 -1.19 -7.14
CA ARG A 44 12.31 -0.93 -8.36
C ARG A 44 13.72 -1.51 -8.29
N GLU A 45 14.43 -1.31 -7.18
CA GLU A 45 15.77 -1.83 -6.94
C GLU A 45 15.79 -3.37 -6.92
N VAL A 46 14.78 -3.99 -6.29
CA VAL A 46 14.65 -5.44 -6.24
C VAL A 46 14.31 -6.02 -7.62
N GLY A 47 13.47 -5.32 -8.40
CA GLY A 47 13.17 -5.68 -9.80
C GLY A 47 12.28 -6.92 -9.98
N GLU A 48 11.79 -7.52 -8.89
CA GLU A 48 10.90 -8.68 -8.90
C GLU A 48 9.82 -8.55 -7.81
N ALA A 49 8.80 -9.39 -7.88
CA ALA A 49 7.72 -9.40 -6.90
C ALA A 49 8.23 -9.85 -5.53
N ARG A 50 7.89 -9.10 -4.48
CA ARG A 50 8.22 -9.44 -3.09
C ARG A 50 6.98 -9.59 -2.24
N SER A 51 6.99 -10.60 -1.38
CA SER A 51 5.87 -10.88 -0.48
C SER A 51 5.67 -9.77 0.56
N CYS A 52 4.44 -9.60 1.06
CA CYS A 52 4.18 -8.61 2.11
C CYS A 52 5.03 -8.85 3.36
N THR A 53 5.26 -10.12 3.76
CA THR A 53 6.15 -10.44 4.89
C THR A 53 7.58 -9.95 4.65
N GLU A 54 8.14 -10.13 3.45
CA GLU A 54 9.50 -9.67 3.15
C GLU A 54 9.60 -8.15 3.17
N ILE A 55 8.61 -7.46 2.59
CA ILE A 55 8.57 -5.99 2.55
C ILE A 55 8.42 -5.43 3.97
N GLU A 56 7.49 -5.96 4.80
CA GLU A 56 7.35 -5.58 6.21
C GLU A 56 8.68 -5.74 6.96
N ASN A 57 9.31 -6.92 6.86
CA ASN A 57 10.60 -7.17 7.50
C ASN A 57 11.70 -6.20 7.03
N HIS A 58 11.70 -5.81 5.75
CA HIS A 58 12.66 -4.83 5.24
C HIS A 58 12.42 -3.45 5.85
N PHE A 59 11.17 -2.98 5.88
CA PHE A 59 10.85 -1.64 6.37
C PHE A 59 10.96 -1.51 7.89
N GLU A 60 10.58 -2.55 8.63
CA GLU A 60 10.79 -2.62 10.08
C GLU A 60 12.29 -2.53 10.41
N ARG A 61 13.13 -3.33 9.75
CA ARG A 61 14.57 -3.39 10.07
C ARG A 61 15.38 -2.16 9.64
N ASN A 62 15.05 -1.58 8.48
CA ASN A 62 15.85 -0.49 7.91
C ASN A 62 15.32 0.89 8.27
N PHE A 63 14.02 1.02 8.53
CA PHE A 63 13.37 2.31 8.77
C PHE A 63 12.56 2.36 10.07
N GLY A 64 12.36 1.23 10.77
CA GLY A 64 11.53 1.18 11.98
C GLY A 64 10.05 1.45 11.69
N ILE A 65 9.59 1.10 10.48
CA ILE A 65 8.21 1.34 10.03
C ILE A 65 7.49 0.00 9.94
N ASP A 66 6.40 -0.11 10.68
CA ASP A 66 5.49 -1.26 10.64
C ASP A 66 4.28 -0.97 9.74
N CYS A 67 3.56 -2.03 9.35
CA CYS A 67 2.30 -1.97 8.60
C CYS A 67 2.46 -1.37 7.19
N ILE A 68 3.65 -1.52 6.58
CA ILE A 68 3.94 -1.03 5.23
C ILE A 68 3.07 -1.70 4.16
N THR A 69 2.49 -2.87 4.45
CA THR A 69 1.55 -3.57 3.57
C THR A 69 0.38 -2.68 3.20
N THR A 70 -0.17 -1.90 4.15
CA THR A 70 -1.28 -0.98 3.87
C THR A 70 -0.88 0.10 2.85
N ALA A 71 0.36 0.60 2.94
CA ALA A 71 0.89 1.55 1.97
C ALA A 71 1.06 0.89 0.59
N CYS A 72 1.52 -0.36 0.54
CA CYS A 72 1.63 -1.11 -0.70
C CYS A 72 0.26 -1.35 -1.35
N GLU A 73 -0.77 -1.69 -0.57
CA GLU A 73 -2.14 -1.84 -1.06
C GLU A 73 -2.67 -0.52 -1.64
N TYR A 74 -2.48 0.59 -0.92
CA TYR A 74 -2.86 1.90 -1.43
C TYR A 74 -2.15 2.24 -2.75
N LEU A 75 -0.85 2.02 -2.84
CA LEU A 75 -0.10 2.25 -4.08
C LEU A 75 -0.56 1.35 -5.23
N ALA A 76 -0.90 0.09 -4.94
CA ALA A 76 -1.40 -0.85 -5.93
C ALA A 76 -2.78 -0.45 -6.45
N ASP A 77 -3.68 -0.03 -5.56
CA ASP A 77 -5.01 0.47 -5.93
C ASP A 77 -4.91 1.76 -6.77
N ARG A 78 -3.85 2.56 -6.56
CA ARG A 78 -3.52 3.73 -7.38
C ARG A 78 -2.80 3.39 -8.70
N GLY A 79 -2.48 2.12 -8.94
CA GLY A 79 -1.77 1.65 -10.14
C GLY A 79 -0.29 2.00 -10.21
N LEU A 80 0.32 2.40 -9.08
CA LEU A 80 1.73 2.81 -9.03
C LEU A 80 2.69 1.63 -8.85
N ILE A 81 2.17 0.52 -8.31
CA ILE A 81 2.85 -0.77 -8.22
C ILE A 81 1.85 -1.88 -8.60
N GLY A 82 2.36 -3.05 -8.94
CA GLY A 82 1.56 -4.23 -9.26
C GLY A 82 1.26 -5.06 -8.03
N ARG A 83 0.09 -5.71 -8.03
CA ARG A 83 -0.27 -6.74 -7.05
C ARG A 83 -0.04 -8.12 -7.68
N ALA A 84 0.63 -9.00 -6.94
CA ALA A 84 0.96 -10.36 -7.34
C ALA A 84 0.71 -11.33 -6.18
N SER A 85 1.04 -12.61 -6.43
CA SER A 85 1.02 -13.66 -5.41
C SER A 85 2.32 -14.45 -5.49
N THR A 86 2.94 -14.72 -4.35
CA THR A 86 4.16 -15.51 -4.25
C THR A 86 3.96 -16.69 -3.30
N PRO A 87 4.50 -17.89 -3.60
CA PRO A 87 4.44 -19.02 -2.69
C PRO A 87 5.32 -18.78 -1.45
N LEU A 88 4.75 -18.96 -0.26
CA LEU A 88 5.44 -18.90 1.03
C LEU A 88 5.22 -20.21 1.79
N LYS A 89 6.29 -20.74 2.42
CA LYS A 89 6.13 -21.83 3.38
C LYS A 89 5.66 -21.30 4.74
N VAL A 90 4.59 -21.89 5.28
CA VAL A 90 3.99 -21.50 6.59
C VAL A 90 5.03 -21.47 7.72
N THR A 91 6.00 -22.39 7.67
CA THR A 91 7.19 -22.38 8.52
C THR A 91 8.38 -22.88 7.72
N LYS A 92 9.61 -22.63 8.21
CA LYS A 92 10.85 -23.09 7.56
C LYS A 92 10.88 -24.60 7.24
N ARG A 93 10.15 -25.43 7.98
CA ARG A 93 10.08 -26.90 7.83
C ARG A 93 8.76 -27.41 7.23
N SER A 94 7.84 -26.51 6.87
CA SER A 94 6.57 -26.90 6.28
C SER A 94 6.77 -27.51 4.89
N ASN A 95 6.01 -28.56 4.60
CA ASN A 95 5.85 -29.11 3.24
C ASN A 95 4.65 -28.47 2.51
N ILE A 96 3.92 -27.58 3.19
CA ILE A 96 2.78 -26.85 2.65
C ILE A 96 3.22 -25.44 2.32
N GLU A 97 2.94 -25.04 1.08
CA GLU A 97 3.09 -23.69 0.57
C GLU A 97 1.72 -23.01 0.51
N VAL A 98 1.68 -21.76 0.95
CA VAL A 98 0.53 -20.87 0.87
C VAL A 98 0.84 -19.73 -0.09
N GLN A 99 -0.17 -19.23 -0.76
CA GLN A 99 -0.05 -18.05 -1.61
C GLN A 99 -0.16 -16.81 -0.74
N GLU A 100 0.89 -15.99 -0.75
CA GLU A 100 0.96 -14.72 -0.03
C GLU A 100 0.86 -13.56 -1.02
N VAL A 101 0.21 -12.47 -0.62
CA VAL A 101 0.16 -11.24 -1.42
C VAL A 101 1.59 -10.71 -1.59
N ALA A 102 1.90 -10.31 -2.81
CA ALA A 102 3.17 -9.71 -3.18
C ALA A 102 2.97 -8.44 -3.98
N PHE A 103 4.01 -7.61 -4.03
CA PHE A 103 4.03 -6.36 -4.77
C PHE A 103 5.26 -6.26 -5.67
N VAL A 104 5.12 -5.59 -6.80
CA VAL A 104 6.18 -5.44 -7.81
C VAL A 104 6.15 -4.06 -8.44
N TYR A 105 7.29 -3.50 -8.81
CA TYR A 105 7.34 -2.27 -9.60
C TYR A 105 6.98 -2.56 -11.06
N LEU A 106 6.03 -1.83 -11.63
CA LEU A 106 5.51 -2.08 -12.99
C LEU A 106 6.34 -1.42 -14.12
N GLY A 107 7.39 -0.65 -13.79
CA GLY A 107 8.11 0.15 -14.79
C GLY A 107 7.35 1.43 -15.17
N GLU A 108 8.04 2.38 -15.80
CA GLU A 108 7.37 3.46 -16.53
C GLU A 108 6.92 2.90 -17.88
N GLY A 109 5.69 2.36 -17.93
CA GLY A 109 5.07 1.85 -19.15
C GLY A 109 5.06 0.32 -19.24
N ALA A 110 4.05 -0.29 -18.63
CA ALA A 110 3.46 -1.46 -19.28
C ALA A 110 2.52 -0.91 -20.36
N ASP A 111 3.01 -0.83 -21.59
CA ASP A 111 2.19 -0.63 -22.77
C ASP A 111 0.98 -1.58 -22.71
N GLU A 112 -0.18 -1.01 -23.04
CA GLU A 112 -1.43 -1.71 -23.27
C GLU A 112 -1.20 -2.95 -24.14
N PHE A 113 -1.59 -4.13 -23.65
CA PHE A 113 -1.79 -5.33 -24.46
C PHE A 113 -3.27 -5.52 -24.74
#